data_AF-A0A1G2K1Z0-F1
#
_entry.id   AF-A0A1G2K1Z0-F1
#
_cell.length_a   1.000
_cell.length_b   1.000
_cell.length_c   1.000
_cell.angle_alpha   90.00
_cell.angle_beta   90.00
_cell.angle_gamma   90.00
#
_symmetry.space_group_name_H-M   'P 1'
#
loop_
_entity.id
_entity.type
_entity.pdbx_description
1 polymer ?
#
loop_
_entity_poly.entity_id
_entity_poly.type
_entity_poly.pdbx_seq_one_letter_code
_entity_poly.pdbx_strand_id
1 'polypeptide(L)'
;MTIEELFPKGKYQFRASTAYSLPDFHLMVEITHFFHKPPYYPQFVGEFKTFRDDSGELSVKVVSIRSPRGEEAYYMENSEEGFDHWEPEEADAVLKEFMQNLSEKYEDINFDLGNLIKASMLAEHASSWKRID
;
A
#
# COMPACT_ATOMS: atom_id res chain seq x y z
N MET A 1 -14.42 -0.48 -7.53
CA MET A 1 -14.27 0.90 -6.99
C MET A 1 -12.94 1.49 -7.48
N THR A 2 -12.81 2.80 -7.59
CA THR A 2 -11.56 3.48 -8.00
C THR A 2 -10.88 4.16 -6.80
N ILE A 3 -9.61 4.55 -6.95
CA ILE A 3 -8.92 5.37 -5.94
C ILE A 3 -9.64 6.70 -5.74
N GLU A 4 -10.22 7.29 -6.78
CA GLU A 4 -11.01 8.52 -6.70
C GLU A 4 -12.32 8.34 -5.91
N GLU A 5 -12.93 7.16 -5.97
CA GLU A 5 -14.12 6.83 -5.19
C GLU A 5 -13.77 6.60 -3.71
N LEU A 6 -12.67 5.90 -3.44
CA LEU A 6 -12.17 5.64 -2.08
C LEU A 6 -11.58 6.90 -1.42
N PHE A 7 -10.86 7.71 -2.20
CA PHE A 7 -10.22 8.96 -1.80
C PHE A 7 -10.62 10.16 -2.68
N PRO A 8 -11.88 10.67 -2.53
CA PRO A 8 -12.37 11.77 -3.35
C PRO A 8 -11.47 13.01 -3.31
N LYS A 9 -11.21 13.57 -4.49
CA LYS A 9 -10.48 14.84 -4.64
C LYS A 9 -11.15 15.93 -3.81
N GLY A 10 -10.36 16.73 -3.11
CA GLY A 10 -10.83 17.83 -2.25
C GLY A 10 -11.28 17.41 -0.84
N LYS A 11 -11.62 16.14 -0.59
CA LYS A 11 -11.98 15.63 0.75
C LYS A 11 -10.75 15.34 1.62
N TYR A 12 -9.72 14.77 1.01
CA TYR A 12 -8.45 14.42 1.66
C TYR A 12 -7.33 15.29 1.06
N GLN A 13 -7.21 16.51 1.59
CA GLN A 13 -6.36 17.60 1.06
C GLN A 13 -4.86 17.37 1.29
N PHE A 14 -4.50 16.39 2.12
CA PHE A 14 -3.12 16.08 2.43
C PHE A 14 -2.83 14.64 2.04
N ARG A 15 -1.77 14.47 1.25
CA ARG A 15 -1.25 13.18 0.85
C ARG A 15 0.26 13.18 1.06
N ALA A 16 0.82 12.07 1.49
CA ALA A 16 2.26 11.89 1.58
C ALA A 16 2.61 10.63 0.81
N SER A 17 3.47 10.76 -0.19
CA SER A 17 3.90 9.63 -1.01
C SER A 17 5.38 9.32 -0.78
N THR A 18 5.69 8.04 -0.69
CA THR A 18 7.05 7.51 -0.59
C THR A 18 7.20 6.34 -1.56
N ALA A 19 8.37 6.18 -2.14
CA ALA A 19 8.71 5.06 -3.00
C ALA A 19 10.10 4.58 -2.63
N TYR A 20 10.27 3.27 -2.53
CA TYR A 20 11.55 2.66 -2.18
C TYR A 20 11.71 1.33 -2.88
N SER A 21 12.96 1.04 -3.22
CA SER A 21 13.37 -0.23 -3.80
C SER A 21 13.97 -1.09 -2.69
N LEU A 22 13.67 -2.38 -2.74
CA LEU A 22 14.21 -3.45 -1.93
C LEU A 22 14.94 -4.40 -2.89
N PRO A 23 16.18 -4.06 -3.30
CA PRO A 23 16.90 -4.79 -4.36
C PRO A 23 17.13 -6.26 -4.02
N ASP A 24 17.41 -6.55 -2.74
CA ASP A 24 17.60 -7.92 -2.23
C ASP A 24 16.33 -8.79 -2.34
N PHE A 25 15.19 -8.16 -2.65
CA PHE A 25 13.89 -8.82 -2.80
C PHE A 25 13.28 -8.58 -4.19
N HIS A 26 14.02 -8.01 -5.14
CA HIS A 26 13.51 -7.62 -6.46
C HIS A 26 12.19 -6.86 -6.41
N LEU A 27 11.98 -6.05 -5.37
CA LEU A 27 10.68 -5.47 -5.02
C LEU A 27 10.76 -3.95 -4.92
N MET A 28 9.89 -3.26 -5.64
CA MET A 28 9.60 -1.85 -5.46
C MET A 28 8.27 -1.67 -4.74
N VAL A 29 8.25 -0.78 -3.75
CA VAL A 29 7.04 -0.45 -3.01
C VAL A 29 6.80 1.06 -3.09
N GLU A 30 5.61 1.43 -3.55
CA GLU A 30 5.13 2.81 -3.54
C GLU A 30 3.96 2.91 -2.57
N ILE A 31 3.99 3.90 -1.68
CA ILE A 31 2.96 4.12 -0.67
C ILE A 31 2.49 5.56 -0.77
N THR A 32 1.18 5.78 -0.78
CA THR A 32 0.55 7.09 -0.64
C THR A 32 -0.38 7.07 0.56
N HIS A 33 -0.05 7.83 1.60
CA HIS A 33 -0.90 8.03 2.77
C HIS A 33 -1.87 9.18 2.53
N PHE A 34 -3.11 9.03 2.98
CA PHE A 34 -4.18 10.02 2.88
C PHE A 34 -4.56 10.52 4.28
N PHE A 35 -4.70 11.83 4.41
CA PHE A 35 -5.05 12.46 5.68
C PHE A 35 -6.26 13.38 5.55
N HIS A 36 -7.06 13.43 6.61
CA HIS A 36 -8.03 14.48 6.82
C HIS A 36 -7.35 15.77 7.29
N LYS A 37 -8.03 16.91 7.13
CA LYS A 37 -7.63 18.20 7.71
C LYS A 37 -8.52 18.54 8.92
N PRO A 38 -8.17 18.09 10.13
CA PRO A 38 -8.71 18.67 11.34
C PRO A 38 -8.22 20.11 11.55
N PRO A 39 -8.86 20.87 12.44
CA PRO A 39 -8.47 22.24 12.77
C PRO A 39 -7.06 22.38 13.38
N TYR A 40 -6.41 21.28 13.81
CA TYR A 40 -5.12 21.33 14.53
C TYR A 40 -4.02 20.41 13.99
N TYR A 41 -4.31 19.16 13.58
CA TYR A 41 -3.30 18.18 13.13
C TYR A 41 -3.87 17.23 12.07
N PRO A 42 -3.13 16.85 11.01
CA PRO A 42 -3.57 15.85 10.04
C PRO A 42 -3.94 14.52 10.72
N GLN A 43 -5.08 13.95 10.36
CA GLN A 43 -5.51 12.63 10.84
C GLN A 43 -5.40 11.61 9.73
N PHE A 44 -4.72 10.50 9.96
CA PHE A 44 -4.60 9.40 9.00
C PHE A 44 -5.97 8.81 8.69
N VAL A 45 -6.25 8.61 7.40
CA VAL A 45 -7.51 8.05 6.89
C VAL A 45 -7.28 6.71 6.23
N GLY A 46 -6.11 6.51 5.62
CA GLY A 46 -5.84 5.31 4.86
C GLY A 46 -4.61 5.50 3.98
N GLU A 47 -4.27 4.44 3.27
CA GLU A 47 -3.11 4.38 2.41
C GLU A 47 -3.40 3.58 1.15
N PHE A 48 -2.64 3.88 0.12
CA PHE A 48 -2.61 3.15 -1.13
C PHE A 48 -1.18 2.66 -1.35
N LYS A 49 -1.01 1.35 -1.48
CA LYS A 49 0.25 0.67 -1.67
C LYS A 49 0.28 -0.01 -3.03
N THR A 50 1.38 0.15 -3.76
CA THR A 50 1.68 -0.62 -4.96
C THR A 50 2.95 -1.41 -4.69
N PHE A 51 2.87 -2.71 -4.83
CA PHE A 51 4.00 -3.63 -4.80
C PHE A 51 4.26 -4.07 -6.23
N ARG A 52 5.51 -4.01 -6.68
CA ARG A 52 5.88 -4.39 -8.04
C ARG A 52 7.27 -5.03 -8.07
N ASP A 53 7.45 -6.08 -8.84
CA ASP A 53 8.77 -6.64 -9.08
C ASP A 53 9.65 -5.75 -9.99
N ASP A 54 10.95 -6.02 -10.06
CA ASP A 54 11.88 -5.25 -10.90
C ASP A 54 11.47 -5.21 -12.39
N SER A 55 10.82 -6.26 -12.89
CA SER A 55 10.37 -6.34 -14.28
C SER A 55 9.06 -5.61 -14.55
N GLY A 56 8.24 -5.39 -13.51
CA GLY A 56 6.89 -4.86 -13.61
C GLY A 56 5.81 -5.84 -14.05
N GLU A 57 6.16 -7.11 -14.27
CA GLU A 57 5.21 -8.16 -14.63
C GLU A 57 4.37 -8.63 -13.44
N LEU A 58 4.95 -8.63 -12.23
CA LEU A 58 4.22 -8.94 -11.01
C LEU A 58 3.90 -7.63 -10.30
N SER A 59 2.62 -7.35 -10.10
CA SER A 59 2.21 -6.22 -9.27
C SER A 59 0.94 -6.52 -8.50
N VAL A 60 0.87 -6.03 -7.27
CA VAL A 60 -0.35 -6.01 -6.48
C VAL A 60 -0.55 -4.63 -5.89
N LYS A 61 -1.80 -4.16 -5.92
CA LYS A 61 -2.20 -2.87 -5.38
C LYS A 61 -3.19 -3.07 -4.24
N VAL A 62 -2.94 -2.36 -3.15
CA VAL A 62 -3.70 -2.49 -1.91
C VAL A 62 -4.11 -1.12 -1.43
N VAL A 63 -5.36 -0.97 -1.03
CA VAL A 63 -5.85 0.18 -0.29
C VAL A 63 -6.27 -0.28 1.09
N SER A 64 -5.83 0.41 2.13
CA SER A 64 -6.40 0.27 3.47
C SER A 64 -7.04 1.60 3.88
N ILE A 65 -8.23 1.53 4.45
CA ILE A 65 -8.97 2.67 4.98
C ILE A 65 -9.23 2.44 6.45
N ARG A 66 -8.82 3.40 7.28
CA ARG A 66 -9.06 3.39 8.71
C ARG A 66 -10.19 4.35 9.06
N SER A 67 -11.25 3.83 9.64
CA SER A 67 -12.36 4.63 10.16
C SER A 67 -11.90 5.45 11.38
N PRO A 68 -12.57 6.57 11.71
CA PRO A 68 -12.29 7.32 12.94
C PRO A 68 -12.43 6.50 14.23
N ARG A 69 -13.14 5.35 14.17
CA ARG A 69 -13.32 4.41 15.27
C ARG A 69 -12.23 3.34 15.34
N GLY A 70 -11.31 3.35 14.38
CA GLY A 70 -10.18 2.43 14.30
C GLY A 70 -10.46 1.13 13.53
N GLU A 71 -11.61 1.01 12.86
CA GLU A 71 -11.90 -0.13 11.99
C GLU A 71 -11.08 0.00 10.69
N GLU A 72 -10.52 -1.09 10.19
CA GLU A 72 -9.75 -1.11 8.95
C GLU A 72 -10.51 -1.90 7.88
N ALA A 73 -10.64 -1.30 6.69
CA ALA A 73 -11.18 -1.93 5.51
C ALA A 73 -10.09 -2.07 4.46
N TYR A 74 -9.97 -3.26 3.87
CA TYR A 74 -8.99 -3.54 2.84
C TYR A 74 -9.67 -3.61 1.49
N TYR A 75 -8.98 -3.09 0.47
CA TYR A 75 -9.40 -3.19 -0.91
C TYR A 75 -8.22 -3.58 -1.78
N MET A 76 -8.39 -4.61 -2.61
CA MET A 76 -7.35 -5.13 -3.49
C MET A 76 -7.76 -4.90 -4.95
N GLU A 77 -6.78 -4.66 -5.81
CA GLU A 77 -7.01 -4.58 -7.26
C GLU A 77 -7.52 -5.92 -7.78
N ASN A 78 -8.69 -5.90 -8.43
CA ASN A 78 -9.28 -7.07 -9.08
C ASN A 78 -9.53 -6.78 -10.55
N SER A 79 -8.64 -7.31 -11.41
CA SER A 79 -8.67 -7.11 -12.87
C SER A 79 -8.75 -5.62 -13.27
N GLU A 80 -8.77 -5.31 -14.56
CA GLU A 80 -8.57 -3.93 -15.08
C GLU A 80 -9.63 -2.89 -14.65
N GLU A 81 -10.60 -3.25 -13.80
CA GLU A 81 -11.79 -2.44 -13.47
C GLU A 81 -11.77 -1.80 -12.06
N GLY A 82 -10.71 -2.02 -11.26
CA GLY A 82 -10.46 -1.28 -10.02
C GLY A 82 -10.27 -2.15 -8.78
N PHE A 83 -10.78 -1.67 -7.64
CA PHE A 83 -10.62 -2.26 -6.31
C PHE A 83 -11.93 -2.85 -5.79
N ASP A 84 -11.85 -4.07 -5.27
CA ASP A 84 -12.94 -4.72 -4.54
C ASP A 84 -12.65 -4.68 -3.04
N HIS A 85 -13.69 -4.81 -2.22
CA HIS A 85 -13.55 -4.94 -0.78
C HIS A 85 -13.19 -6.38 -0.40
N TRP A 86 -12.21 -6.55 0.47
CA TRP A 86 -11.68 -7.85 0.88
C TRP A 86 -11.65 -7.92 2.40
N GLU A 87 -12.00 -9.08 2.95
CA GLU A 87 -11.77 -9.36 4.36
C GLU A 87 -10.25 -9.44 4.64
N PRO A 88 -9.80 -9.13 5.87
CA PRO A 88 -8.36 -9.13 6.20
C PRO A 88 -7.65 -10.44 5.85
N GLU A 89 -8.30 -11.59 6.06
CA GLU A 89 -7.75 -12.92 5.76
C GLU A 89 -7.60 -13.16 4.25
N GLU A 90 -8.51 -12.64 3.44
CA GLU A 90 -8.45 -12.76 1.98
C GLU A 90 -7.33 -11.88 1.43
N ALA A 91 -7.21 -10.64 1.94
CA ALA A 91 -6.14 -9.73 1.56
C ALA A 91 -4.75 -10.31 1.91
N ASP A 92 -4.62 -10.93 3.08
CA ASP A 92 -3.40 -11.62 3.51
C ASP A 92 -3.06 -12.81 2.59
N ALA A 93 -4.06 -13.57 2.15
CA ALA A 93 -3.85 -14.68 1.22
C ALA A 93 -3.29 -14.22 -0.14
N VAL A 94 -3.82 -13.14 -0.71
CA VAL A 94 -3.32 -12.59 -1.99
C VAL A 94 -1.91 -12.03 -1.84
N LEU A 95 -1.62 -11.35 -0.72
CA LEU A 95 -0.27 -10.88 -0.46
C LEU A 95 0.69 -12.06 -0.37
N LYS A 96 0.34 -13.13 0.36
CA LYS A 96 1.16 -14.34 0.43
C LYS A 96 1.41 -14.98 -0.94
N GLU A 97 0.38 -15.06 -1.79
CA GLU A 97 0.50 -15.57 -3.15
C GLU A 97 1.45 -14.70 -3.99
N PHE A 98 1.32 -13.38 -3.92
CA PHE A 98 2.25 -12.45 -4.58
C PHE A 98 3.70 -12.68 -4.14
N MET A 99 3.93 -12.83 -2.84
CA MET A 99 5.27 -13.09 -2.29
C MET A 99 5.83 -14.44 -2.74
N GLN A 100 4.97 -15.47 -2.82
CA GLN A 100 5.35 -16.78 -3.34
C GLN A 100 5.75 -16.70 -4.82
N ASN A 101 4.95 -16.02 -5.65
CA ASN A 101 5.26 -15.83 -7.07
C ASN A 101 6.58 -15.09 -7.28
N LEU A 102 6.88 -14.11 -6.42
CA LEU A 102 8.15 -13.41 -6.43
C LEU A 102 9.32 -14.35 -6.09
N SER A 103 9.18 -15.19 -5.06
CA SER A 103 10.19 -16.18 -4.68
C SER A 103 10.40 -17.28 -5.73
N GLU A 104 9.33 -17.67 -6.44
CA GLU A 104 9.42 -18.65 -7.54
C GLU A 104 10.11 -18.06 -8.77
N LYS A 105 9.91 -16.76 -9.03
CA LYS A 105 10.55 -16.04 -10.14
C LYS A 105 12.02 -15.73 -9.86
N TYR A 106 12.35 -15.41 -8.62
CA TYR A 106 13.69 -15.01 -8.19
C TYR A 106 14.19 -16.00 -7.12
N GLU A 107 14.93 -17.03 -7.56
CA GLU A 107 15.37 -18.18 -6.75
C GLU A 107 16.24 -17.79 -5.53
N ASP A 108 16.75 -16.56 -5.47
CA ASP A 108 17.63 -16.02 -4.44
C ASP A 108 16.89 -15.28 -3.31
N ILE A 109 15.57 -15.12 -3.39
CA ILE A 109 14.81 -14.43 -2.35
C ILE A 109 14.47 -15.38 -1.19
N ASN A 110 14.88 -15.01 0.02
CA ASN A 110 14.40 -15.62 1.26
C ASN A 110 13.49 -14.65 2.01
N PHE A 111 12.17 -14.82 1.87
CA PHE A 111 11.19 -14.02 2.59
C PHE A 111 11.03 -14.52 4.04
N ASP A 112 11.80 -13.94 4.96
CA ASP A 112 11.36 -13.88 6.35
C ASP A 112 10.32 -12.77 6.47
N LEU A 113 9.11 -13.11 6.93
CA LEU A 113 8.00 -12.17 7.14
C LEU A 113 8.44 -10.96 8.01
N GLY A 114 9.39 -11.19 8.93
CA GLY A 114 9.99 -10.14 9.76
C GLY A 114 10.80 -9.10 8.97
N ASN A 115 11.39 -9.48 7.84
CA ASN A 115 12.14 -8.55 6.98
C ASN A 115 11.20 -7.68 6.12
N LEU A 116 10.05 -8.22 5.70
CA LEU A 116 9.03 -7.44 5.00
C LEU A 116 8.37 -6.38 5.91
N ILE A 117 8.09 -6.76 7.16
CA ILE A 117 7.59 -5.82 8.19
C ILE A 117 8.64 -4.76 8.51
N LYS A 118 9.93 -5.11 8.59
CA LYS A 118 11.00 -4.12 8.75
C LYS A 118 11.11 -3.19 7.55
N ALA A 119 10.98 -3.71 6.33
CA ALA A 119 11.02 -2.91 5.12
C ALA A 119 9.82 -1.94 5.01
N SER A 120 8.62 -2.36 5.45
CA SER A 120 7.46 -1.46 5.53
C SER A 120 7.57 -0.43 6.66
N MET A 121 8.12 -0.80 7.82
CA MET A 121 8.37 0.15 8.92
C MET A 121 9.44 1.20 8.57
N LEU A 122 10.50 0.81 7.86
CA LEU A 122 11.52 1.75 7.36
C LEU A 122 10.92 2.77 6.37
N ALA A 123 9.86 2.39 5.66
CA ALA A 123 9.15 3.26 4.73
C ALA A 123 8.30 4.33 5.39
N GLU A 124 7.65 4.03 6.52
CA GLU A 124 6.87 5.01 7.29
C GLU A 124 7.74 6.20 7.71
N HIS A 125 9.01 5.94 8.07
CA HIS A 125 9.97 6.94 8.50
C HIS A 125 10.59 7.78 7.37
N ALA A 126 10.54 7.32 6.11
CA ALA A 126 11.12 8.02 4.96
C ALA A 126 10.16 9.04 4.30
N SER A 127 8.93 9.15 4.80
CA SER A 127 7.85 9.95 4.21
C SER A 127 8.16 11.46 4.21
N SER A 128 8.29 12.06 3.02
CA SER A 128 8.30 13.52 2.86
C SER A 128 6.86 14.05 2.72
N TRP A 129 6.44 14.94 3.62
CA TRP A 129 5.11 15.56 3.57
C TRP A 129 5.06 16.57 2.42
N LYS A 130 4.16 16.37 1.45
CA LYS A 130 3.88 17.36 0.40
C LYS A 130 2.44 17.82 0.49
N ARG A 131 2.24 19.13 0.65
CA ARG A 131 0.94 19.76 0.46
C ARG A 131 0.70 19.89 -1.05
N ILE A 132 -0.51 19.52 -1.50
CA ILE A 132 -0.93 19.69 -2.89
C ILE A 132 -2.04 20.75 -2.85
N ASP A 133 -1.88 21.81 -3.64
CA ASP A 133 -2.87 22.89 -3.80
C ASP A 133 -3.98 22.47 -4.79
#